data_AF-A0A535HC81-F1
#
_entry.id   AF-A0A535HC81-F1
#
_cell.length_a   1.000
_cell.length_b   1.000
_cell.length_c   1.000
_cell.angle_alpha   90.00
_cell.angle_beta   90.00
_cell.angle_gamma   90.00
#
_symmetry.space_group_name_H-M   'P 1'
#
loop_
_entity.id
_entity.type
_entity.pdbx_description
1 polymer ?
#
loop_
_entity_poly.entity_id
_entity_poly.type
_entity_poly.pdbx_seq_one_letter_code
_entity_poly.pdbx_strand_id
1 'polypeptide(L)' 'MNGELSPGTYRARNGDLIHCRDDRGGHSEIEVEHRDGSMTGADLTALRDAVRVSDDPDWPLRHPRFIGVVRFD' A
#
# COMPACT_ATOMS: atom_id res chain seq x y z
N MET A 1 -7.55 -16.50 -10.05
CA MET A 1 -6.65 -15.33 -10.15
C MET A 1 -6.47 -14.85 -8.72
N ASN A 2 -5.46 -15.39 -8.03
CA ASN A 2 -5.16 -14.99 -6.66
C ASN A 2 -4.47 -13.63 -6.76
N GLY A 3 -5.26 -12.57 -6.71
CA GLY A 3 -4.76 -11.21 -6.71
C GLY A 3 -4.09 -10.95 -5.37
N GLU A 4 -2.83 -11.36 -5.23
CA GLU A 4 -1.94 -10.81 -4.21
C GLU A 4 -1.99 -9.29 -4.36
N LEU A 5 -2.58 -8.62 -3.37
CA LEU A 5 -2.69 -7.18 -3.35
C LEU A 5 -1.27 -6.62 -3.30
N SER A 6 -0.91 -5.92 -4.37
CA SER A 6 0.44 -5.36 -4.50
C SER A 6 0.54 -4.13 -3.60
N PRO A 7 1.63 -3.99 -2.83
CA PRO A 7 1.88 -2.77 -2.07
C PRO A 7 1.77 -1.52 -2.95
N GLY A 8 1.16 -0.47 -2.44
CA GLY A 8 0.97 0.78 -3.16
C GLY A 8 -0.12 1.65 -2.57
N THR A 9 -0.34 2.80 -3.18
CA THR A 9 -1.44 3.70 -2.84
C THR A 9 -2.59 3.51 -3.81
N TYR A 10 -3.78 3.40 -3.25
CA TYR A 10 -5.05 3.26 -3.93
C TYR A 10 -5.94 4.45 -3.60
N ARG A 11 -6.88 4.76 -4.48
CA ARG A 11 -7.88 5.80 -4.27
C ARG A 11 -9.25 5.17 -4.17
N ALA A 12 -9.89 5.34 -3.03
CA ALA A 12 -11.26 4.94 -2.81
C ALA A 12 -12.23 5.83 -3.58
N ARG A 13 -13.45 5.33 -3.83
CA ARG A 13 -14.50 6.09 -4.54
C ARG A 13 -14.90 7.38 -3.82
N ASN A 14 -14.80 7.41 -2.50
CA ASN A 14 -15.09 8.59 -1.67
C ASN A 14 -13.96 9.65 -1.72
N GLY A 15 -12.83 9.34 -2.39
CA GLY A 15 -11.69 10.23 -2.55
C GLY A 15 -10.56 10.01 -1.54
N ASP A 16 -10.75 9.14 -0.53
CA ASP A 16 -9.73 8.77 0.44
C ASP A 16 -8.58 8.02 -0.23
N LEU A 17 -7.39 8.13 0.34
CA LEU A 17 -6.22 7.36 -0.08
C LEU A 17 -6.08 6.14 0.82
N ILE A 18 -5.83 4.99 0.22
CA ILE A 18 -5.61 3.73 0.93
C ILE A 18 -4.18 3.31 0.66
N HIS A 19 -3.39 3.20 1.71
CA HIS A 19 -1.99 2.82 1.68
C HIS A 19 -1.89 1.35 2.08
N CYS A 20 -1.43 0.51 1.16
CA CYS A 20 -1.21 -0.92 1.39
C CYS A 20 0.29 -1.20 1.43
N ARG A 21 0.79 -1.70 2.56
CA ARG A 21 2.21 -2.05 2.78
C ARG A 21 2.34 -3.46 3.33
N ASP A 22 3.52 -4.05 3.22
CA ASP A 22 3.82 -5.30 3.91
C ASP A 22 4.55 -4.97 5.22
N ASP A 23 4.13 -5.59 6.32
CA ASP A 23 4.81 -5.51 7.60
C ASP A 23 6.08 -6.37 7.61
N ARG A 24 6.83 -6.35 8.72
CA ARG A 24 8.06 -7.14 8.89
C ARG A 24 7.84 -8.66 8.87
N GLY A 25 6.60 -9.11 9.06
CA GLY A 25 6.19 -10.50 9.00
C GLY A 25 5.69 -10.94 7.61
N GLY A 26 5.59 -10.02 6.65
CA GLY A 26 5.00 -10.27 5.33
C GLY A 26 3.46 -10.26 5.33
N HIS A 27 2.84 -9.65 6.35
CA HIS A 27 1.40 -9.39 6.37
C HIS A 27 1.08 -8.04 5.73
N SER A 28 -0.01 -7.95 4.99
CA SER A 28 -0.46 -6.69 4.44
C SER A 28 -1.10 -5.82 5.54
N GLU A 29 -0.53 -4.64 5.73
CA GLU A 29 -1.05 -3.57 6.58
C GLU A 29 -1.70 -2.51 5.70
N ILE A 30 -2.89 -2.05 6.11
CA ILE A 30 -3.71 -1.12 5.33
C ILE A 30 -4.09 0.06 6.19
N GLU A 31 -3.77 1.25 5.72
CA GLU A 31 -4.13 2.52 6.33
C GLU A 31 -4.95 3.36 5.35
N VAL A 32 -5.99 4.01 5.85
CA VAL A 32 -6.81 4.95 5.08
C VAL A 32 -6.51 6.36 5.55
N GLU A 33 -6.06 7.19 4.62
CA GLU A 33 -5.93 8.63 4.78
C GLU A 33 -7.21 9.30 4.31
N HIS A 34 -7.91 9.89 5.26
CA HIS A 34 -9.12 10.64 4.99
C HIS A 34 -8.77 12.05 4.49
N ARG A 35 -9.75 12.70 3.85
CA ARG A 35 -9.59 14.06 3.32
C ARG A 35 -9.17 15.11 4.36
N ASP A 36 -9.47 14.88 5.63
CA ASP A 36 -9.07 15.76 6.74
C ASP A 36 -7.63 15.50 7.23
N GLY A 37 -6.91 14.56 6.61
CA GLY A 37 -5.56 14.14 6.96
C GLY A 37 -5.50 13.15 8.14
N SER A 38 -6.65 12.71 8.67
CA SER A 38 -6.68 11.66 9.67
C SER A 38 -6.41 10.29 9.07
N MET A 39 -5.78 9.42 9.85
CA MET A 39 -5.38 8.08 9.45
C MET A 39 -6.16 7.04 10.26
N THR A 40 -6.72 6.05 9.58
CA THR A 40 -7.39 4.90 10.22
C THR A 40 -6.85 3.57 9.69
N GLY A 41 -6.68 2.59 10.58
CA GLY A 41 -6.36 1.23 10.17
C GLY A 41 -7.58 0.55 9.55
N ALA A 42 -7.38 -0.19 8.47
CA ALA A 42 -8.44 -0.91 7.78
C ALA A 42 -8.01 -2.33 7.39
N ASP A 43 -8.96 -3.10 6.87
CA ASP A 43 -8.71 -4.41 6.29
C ASP A 43 -8.79 -4.37 4.75
N LEU A 44 -8.57 -5.52 4.12
CA LEU A 44 -8.57 -5.66 2.65
C LEU A 44 -9.89 -5.23 2.00
N THR A 45 -11.00 -5.15 2.75
CA THR A 45 -12.29 -4.72 2.22
C THR A 45 -12.32 -3.24 1.89
N ALA A 46 -11.44 -2.42 2.49
CA ALA A 46 -11.29 -1.02 2.12
C ALA A 46 -10.86 -0.83 0.67
N LEU A 47 -10.11 -1.80 0.11
CA LEU A 47 -9.65 -1.78 -1.28
C LEU A 47 -10.74 -2.17 -2.28
N ARG A 48 -11.93 -2.56 -1.81
CA ARG A 48 -13.04 -2.91 -2.69
C ARG A 48 -13.45 -1.68 -3.51
N ASP A 49 -13.36 -1.81 -4.83
CA ASP A 49 -13.59 -0.73 -5.80
C ASP A 49 -12.60 0.45 -5.73
N ALA A 50 -11.50 0.31 -5.00
CA ALA A 50 -10.41 1.28 -5.01
C ALA A 50 -9.53 1.09 -6.26
N VAL A 51 -9.05 2.20 -6.80
CA VAL A 51 -8.19 2.19 -7.99
C VAL A 51 -6.77 2.48 -7.57
N ARG A 52 -5.81 1.64 -7.99
CA ARG A 52 -4.39 1.89 -7.72
C ARG A 52 -3.95 3.17 -8.42
N VAL A 53 -3.33 4.07 -7.67
CA VAL A 53 -2.82 5.37 -8.17
C VAL A 53 -1.30 5.48 -8.08
N SER A 54 -0.66 4.67 -7.24
CA SER A 54 0.80 4.62 -7.09
C SER A 54 1.27 3.20 -6.79
N ASP A 55 2.38 2.78 -7.38
CA ASP A 55 3.12 1.58 -6.98
C ASP A 55 3.97 1.82 -5.72
N ASP A 56 4.17 3.08 -5.35
CA ASP A 56 4.90 3.48 -4.15
C ASP A 56 3.91 3.62 -2.99
N PRO A 57 3.96 2.74 -1.98
CA PRO A 57 3.14 2.85 -0.78
C PRO A 57 3.66 3.91 0.21
N ASP A 58 4.87 4.44 0.00
CA ASP A 58 5.58 5.24 1.01
C ASP A 58 6.35 6.40 0.36
N TRP A 59 5.74 7.58 0.38
CA TRP A 59 6.51 8.83 0.37
C TRP A 59 6.88 9.21 1.81
N PRO A 60 8.16 9.42 2.18
CA PRO A 60 9.38 8.76 1.71
C PRO A 60 9.60 7.43 2.46
N LEU A 61 10.11 6.45 1.72
CA LEU A 61 10.67 5.20 2.21
C LEU A 61 11.39 5.35 3.57
N ARG A 62 10.79 4.85 4.66
CA ARG A 62 11.49 4.71 5.95
C ARG A 62 12.66 3.72 5.88
N HIS A 63 12.82 3.02 4.76
CA HIS A 63 13.94 2.15 4.44
C HIS A 63 13.99 1.86 2.92
N PRO A 64 15.18 1.80 2.31
CA PRO A 64 15.33 1.54 0.89
C PRO A 64 14.76 0.16 0.53
N ARG A 65 13.86 0.10 -0.47
CA ARG A 65 13.47 -1.15 -1.13
C ARG A 65 14.57 -1.51 -2.12
N PHE A 66 15.28 -2.59 -1.88
CA PHE A 66 16.27 -3.10 -2.84
C PHE A 66 15.51 -3.71 -4.03
N ILE A 67 15.41 -2.97 -5.14
CA ILE A 67 14.96 -3.54 -6.42
C ILE A 67 16.19 -3.86 -7.25
N GLY A 68 16.74 -5.06 -7.05
CA GLY A 68 17.87 -5.56 -7.82
C GLY A 68 18.25 -6.98 -7.39
N VAL A 69 18.40 -7.89 -8.34
CA VAL A 69 19.03 -9.19 -8.07
C VAL A 69 20.52 -8.93 -7.94
N VAL A 70 21.08 -9.10 -6.74
CA VAL A 70 22.53 -9.21 -6.57
C VAL A 70 22.93 -10.58 -7.10
N ARG A 71 23.46 -10.63 -8.33
CA ARG A 71 24.26 -11.77 -8.77
C ARG A 71 25.69 -11.52 -8.32
N PHE A 72 26.19 -12.40 -7.47
CA PHE A 72 27.62 -12.59 -7.28
C PHE A 72 28.09 -13.56 -8.37
N ASP A 73 29.05 -13.12 -9.18
CA ASP A 73 29.92 -14.00 -9.97
C ASP A 73 31.04 -14.51 -9.05
#